data_AF-A0A348ZVK8-F1
#
_entry.id   AF-A0A348ZVK8-F1
#
_cell.length_a   1.000
_cell.length_b   1.000
_cell.length_c   1.000
_cell.angle_alpha   90.00
_cell.angle_beta   90.00
_cell.angle_gamma   90.00
#
_symmetry.space_group_name_H-M   'P 1'
#
loop_
_entity.id
_entity.type
_entity.pdbx_description
1 polymer ?
#
loop_
_entity_poly.entity_id
_entity_poly.type
_entity_poly.pdbx_seq_one_letter_code
_entity_poly.pdbx_strand_id
1 'polypeptide(L)' 'MSDSDYTYEDKEDFEGKRVRVLASSYEPGKPDAPEDWRSKLSSADDALGYLRTALRYWYSDDWYGSEKRK' A
#
# COMPACT_ATOMS: atom_id res chain seq x y z
N MET A 1 8.07 -18.95 17.68
CA MET A 1 8.92 -17.99 16.94
C MET A 1 10.05 -17.64 17.87
N SER A 2 11.29 -18.00 17.51
CA SER A 2 12.48 -17.76 18.33
C SER A 2 12.88 -16.29 18.19
N ASP A 3 13.25 -15.61 19.27
CA ASP A 3 13.74 -14.21 19.32
C ASP A 3 15.09 -14.00 18.57
N SER A 4 15.53 -14.95 17.74
CA SER A 4 16.91 -15.07 17.26
C SER A 4 17.25 -14.30 15.98
N ASP A 5 16.26 -13.74 15.27
CA ASP A 5 16.46 -13.30 13.87
C ASP A 5 16.29 -11.78 13.68
N TYR A 6 16.27 -11.00 14.77
CA TYR A 6 16.17 -9.54 14.71
C TYR A 6 17.55 -8.88 14.70
N THR A 7 17.78 -8.04 13.69
CA THR A 7 18.96 -7.18 13.60
C THR A 7 18.68 -5.81 14.21
N TYR A 8 19.69 -5.19 14.82
CA TYR A 8 19.56 -3.88 15.46
C TYR A 8 20.63 -2.93 14.92
N GLU A 9 20.27 -1.65 14.81
CA GLU A 9 21.13 -0.57 14.35
C GLU A 9 21.17 0.57 15.36
N ASP A 10 22.32 1.24 15.49
CA ASP A 10 22.46 2.41 16.35
C ASP A 10 22.10 3.68 15.57
N LYS A 11 21.11 4.42 16.07
CA LYS A 11 20.68 5.71 15.52
C LYS A 11 20.78 6.80 16.56
N GLU A 12 20.90 8.04 16.10
CA GLU A 12 20.83 9.21 16.97
C GLU A 12 19.36 9.62 17.11
N ASP A 13 18.90 9.80 18.35
CA ASP A 13 17.58 10.38 18.60
C ASP A 13 17.60 11.90 18.42
N PHE A 14 16.44 12.54 18.58
CA PHE A 14 16.31 13.98 18.41
C PHE A 14 17.12 14.81 19.45
N GLU A 15 17.59 14.18 20.53
CA GLU A 15 18.39 14.82 21.59
C GLU A 15 19.89 14.61 21.40
N GLY A 16 20.31 13.91 20.34
CA GLY A 16 21.71 13.62 20.07
C GLY A 16 22.25 12.36 20.76
N LYS A 17 21.38 11.56 21.38
CA LYS A 17 21.78 10.34 22.10
C LYS A 17 21.73 9.13 21.18
N ARG A 18 22.74 8.27 21.28
CA ARG A 18 22.76 6.98 20.58
C ARG A 18 21.75 6.01 21.19
N VAL A 19 20.81 5.54 20.39
CA VAL A 19 19.79 4.56 20.75
C VAL A 19 19.83 3.36 19.80
N ARG A 20 19.64 2.16 20.35
CA ARG A 20 19.57 0.91 19.58
C ARG A 20 18.15 0.71 19.07
N VAL A 21 17.98 0.67 17.75
CA VAL A 21 16.69 0.53 17.07
C VAL A 21 16.64 -0.79 16.31
N LEU A 22 15.44 -1.38 16.20
CA LEU A 22 15.21 -2.56 15.38
C LEU A 22 15.45 -2.20 13.90
N ALA A 23 16.33 -2.93 13.24
CA ALA A 23 16.58 -2.75 11.81
C ALA A 23 15.42 -3.35 10.98
N SER A 24 15.46 -3.14 9.65
CA SER A 24 14.41 -3.63 8.75
C SER A 24 14.21 -5.14 8.88
N SER A 25 13.04 -5.56 9.34
CA SER A 25 12.64 -6.97 9.46
C SER A 25 11.87 -7.48 8.24
N TYR A 26 11.90 -6.74 7.13
CA TYR A 26 11.26 -7.11 5.88
C TYR A 26 12.32 -7.48 4.86
N GLU A 27 11.98 -8.40 3.96
CA GLU A 27 12.82 -8.70 2.82
C GLU A 27 12.83 -7.51 1.87
N PRO A 28 14.00 -7.05 1.40
CA PRO A 28 14.07 -6.01 0.40
C PRO A 28 13.33 -6.46 -0.86
N GLY A 29 12.37 -5.66 -1.32
CA GLY A 29 11.65 -5.95 -2.56
C GLY A 29 12.61 -6.00 -3.75
N LYS A 30 12.33 -6.87 -4.73
CA LYS A 30 13.08 -6.99 -5.98
C LYS A 30 12.26 -6.51 -7.19
N PRO A 31 11.95 -5.21 -7.33
CA PRO A 31 11.49 -4.73 -8.62
C PRO A 31 12.70 -4.54 -9.53
N ASP A 32 13.05 -5.58 -10.29
CA ASP A 32 14.15 -5.53 -11.28
C ASP A 32 13.79 -4.66 -12.51
N ALA A 33 12.49 -4.36 -12.69
CA ALA A 33 11.97 -3.50 -13.74
C ALA A 33 10.66 -2.82 -13.31
N PRO A 34 10.28 -1.68 -13.95
CA PRO A 34 8.95 -1.11 -13.79
C PRO A 34 7.88 -2.09 -14.28
N GLU A 35 6.85 -2.31 -13.46
CA GLU A 35 5.70 -3.13 -13.86
C GLU A 35 4.67 -2.27 -14.63
N ASP A 36 4.28 -2.69 -15.83
CA ASP A 36 3.13 -2.11 -16.51
C ASP A 36 1.84 -2.74 -16.00
N TRP A 37 1.19 -2.08 -15.06
CA TRP A 37 -0.08 -2.54 -14.48
C TRP A 37 -1.21 -2.67 -15.53
N ARG A 38 -1.12 -1.97 -16.68
CA ARG A 38 -2.14 -2.08 -17.74
C ARG A 38 -2.15 -3.46 -18.39
N SER A 39 -1.01 -4.15 -18.38
CA SER A 39 -0.92 -5.54 -18.86
C SER A 39 -1.83 -6.51 -18.08
N LYS A 40 -2.24 -6.14 -16.86
CA LYS A 40 -3.18 -6.93 -16.04
C LYS A 40 -4.64 -6.75 -16.46
N LEU A 41 -4.94 -5.76 -17.31
CA LEU A 41 -6.26 -5.52 -17.86
C LEU A 41 -6.36 -6.23 -19.20
N SER A 42 -6.84 -7.48 -19.17
CA SER A 42 -6.80 -8.37 -20.33
C SER A 42 -7.84 -8.01 -21.41
N SER A 43 -8.87 -7.23 -21.05
CA SER A 43 -9.97 -6.87 -21.92
C SER A 43 -10.42 -5.41 -21.76
N ALA A 44 -11.21 -4.94 -22.72
CA ALA A 44 -11.85 -3.63 -22.63
C ALA A 44 -12.82 -3.56 -21.43
N ASP A 45 -13.50 -4.65 -21.10
CA ASP A 45 -14.40 -4.73 -19.96
C ASP A 45 -13.63 -4.66 -18.63
N ASP A 46 -12.46 -5.28 -18.53
CA ASP A 46 -11.58 -5.15 -17.35
C ASP A 46 -11.16 -3.70 -17.14
N ALA A 47 -10.78 -3.01 -18.22
CA ALA A 47 -10.41 -1.61 -18.17
C ALA A 47 -11.59 -0.72 -17.77
N LEU A 48 -12.78 -0.96 -18.32
CA LEU A 48 -13.99 -0.24 -17.93
C LEU A 48 -14.37 -0.50 -16.47
N GLY A 49 -14.26 -1.75 -16.00
CA GLY A 49 -14.49 -2.12 -14.60
C GLY A 49 -13.52 -1.46 -13.64
N TYR A 50 -12.24 -1.43 -13.98
CA TYR A 50 -11.21 -0.71 -13.24
C TYR A 50 -11.53 0.78 -13.14
N LEU A 51 -11.87 1.42 -14.27
CA LEU A 51 -12.21 2.85 -14.30
C LEU A 51 -13.47 3.16 -13.48
N ARG A 52 -14.53 2.36 -13.60
CA ARG A 52 -15.77 2.54 -12.81
C ARG A 52 -15.50 2.41 -11.31
N THR A 53 -14.63 1.48 -10.92
CA THR A 53 -14.23 1.30 -9.51
C THR A 53 -13.40 2.48 -9.00
N ALA A 54 -12.40 2.92 -9.77
CA ALA A 54 -11.56 4.05 -9.40
C ALA A 54 -12.34 5.38 -9.37
N LEU A 55 -13.33 5.51 -10.26
CA LEU A 55 -14.21 6.68 -10.37
C LEU A 55 -15.57 6.42 -9.73
N ARG A 56 -15.60 5.64 -8.64
CA ARG A 56 -16.84 5.23 -7.98
C ARG A 56 -17.76 6.40 -7.65
N TYR A 57 -17.24 7.55 -7.23
CA TYR A 57 -18.06 8.73 -6.93
C TYR A 57 -18.87 9.24 -8.13
N TRP A 58 -18.39 9.00 -9.36
CA TRP A 58 -19.05 9.43 -10.59
C TRP A 58 -19.95 8.36 -11.19
N TYR A 59 -19.66 7.07 -10.95
CA TYR A 59 -20.36 5.94 -11.59
C TYR A 59 -21.22 5.11 -10.62
N SER A 60 -21.19 5.38 -9.31
CA SER A 60 -21.97 4.63 -8.33
C SER A 60 -23.37 5.23 -8.18
N ASP A 61 -24.38 4.49 -8.61
CA ASP A 61 -25.79 4.80 -8.32
C ASP A 61 -26.15 4.53 -6.85
N ASP A 62 -25.34 3.72 -6.15
CA ASP A 62 -25.57 3.29 -4.77
C ASP A 62 -25.03 4.25 -3.69
N TRP A 63 -24.46 5.40 -4.07
CA TRP A 63 -23.97 6.37 -3.07
C TRP A 63 -25.13 7.14 -2.46
N TYR A 64 -25.80 6.49 -1.51
CA TYR A 64 -26.67 7.17 -0.56
C TYR A 64 -25.78 7.92 0.45
N GLY A 65 -25.63 9.22 0.24
CA GLY A 65 -25.14 10.12 1.29
C GLY A 65 -25.92 9.90 2.59
N SER A 66 -25.31 10.22 3.73
CA SER A 66 -25.93 10.09 5.06
C SER A 66 -27.30 10.79 5.20
N GLU A 67 -27.68 11.61 4.23
CA GLU A 67 -28.98 12.27 4.05
C GLU A 67 -30.18 11.31 3.95
N LYS A 68 -29.97 10.01 3.66
CA LYS A 68 -31.05 9.00 3.74
C LYS A 68 -31.25 8.39 5.13
N ARG A 69 -30.55 8.84 6.17
CA ARG A 69 -30.92 8.54 7.56
C ARG A 69 -31.98 9.55 8.03
N LYS A 70 -33.24 9.30 7.68
CA LYS A 70 -34.41 9.86 8.38
C LYS A 70 -35.28 8.72 8.87
#